data_AF-A0A5D2LZ83-F1
#
_entry.id   AF-A0A5D2LZ83-F1
#
_cell.length_a   1.000
_cell.length_b   1.000
_cell.length_c   1.000
_cell.angle_alpha   90.00
_cell.angle_beta   90.00
_cell.angle_gamma   90.00
#
_symmetry.space_group_name_H-M   'P 1'
#
loop_
_entity.id
_entity.type
_entity.pdbx_description
1 polymer ?
#
loop_
_entity_poly.entity_id
_entity_poly.type
_entity_poly.pdbx_seq_one_letter_code
_entity_poly.pdbx_strand_id
1 'polypeptide(L)'
;MVYEGSESERERAINEWLPVTSNRNAKWWYSAFHNVTAMVGAGVLSLPYAMSQLGWGPGVTIMLLSWVVTLYTIWQMVEMHEMIPGKRFDRYHELGQYAFGEKLGLWIIIPQQLTVDVSSDIVYMVTGGQSLKKFHDLVCPNCKEIRQTYFIMIFGSVHFVLSHLPNFNSISGVSLAAAVMSLSYSTIAWAASIGKGVQPNVDYSYKSTSNPGKVFDFLAGLGEIAFAYAGHNVVLEIQATMPSTPEKPSKGPMWKGVIVAYLIVAICYLPVAFIGYWAFGNSVNDNILLTLENPTGLIATANIFVVIHVIGSYQIFAMPVFDMMESYMVKELRFRPCLRLRLISRTLYVAFTMVIAICFPFFGGLLSFFGGVCIRSYIILSSMHHLAYNLQTQKIQLNLVHKLDMHCTGCITDGSITHWRT
;
A
#
# COMPACT_ATOMS: atom_id res chain seq x y z
N MET A 1 16.54 -18.81 33.87
CA MET A 1 15.21 -18.17 33.99
C MET A 1 15.28 -16.87 33.21
N VAL A 2 14.77 -16.90 31.98
CA VAL A 2 14.75 -15.75 31.07
C VAL A 2 13.57 -14.87 31.49
N TYR A 3 13.81 -13.58 31.69
CA TYR A 3 12.78 -12.58 31.97
C TYR A 3 11.88 -12.41 30.73
N GLU A 4 10.81 -13.19 30.64
CA GLU A 4 9.61 -12.78 29.91
C GLU A 4 8.86 -11.80 30.82
N GLY A 5 8.93 -10.50 30.51
CA GLY A 5 8.11 -9.51 31.20
C GLY A 5 6.64 -9.85 30.94
N SER A 6 5.87 -10.08 32.01
CA SER A 6 4.43 -10.33 31.89
C SER A 6 3.76 -9.09 31.29
N GLU A 7 3.33 -9.19 30.04
CA GLU A 7 2.47 -8.20 29.41
C GLU A 7 1.23 -7.99 30.29
N SER A 8 0.88 -6.74 30.58
CA SER A 8 -0.26 -6.47 31.47
C SER A 8 -1.56 -7.01 30.84
N GLU A 9 -2.51 -7.51 31.66
CA GLU A 9 -3.79 -8.02 31.14
C GLU A 9 -4.52 -6.97 30.26
N ARG A 10 -4.31 -5.68 30.57
CA ARG A 10 -4.80 -4.56 29.80
C ARG A 10 -4.15 -4.47 28.41
N GLU A 11 -2.84 -4.63 28.30
CA GLU A 11 -2.13 -4.61 27.01
C GLU A 11 -2.54 -5.80 26.14
N ARG A 12 -2.66 -6.99 26.73
CA ARG A 12 -3.15 -8.18 26.02
C ARG A 12 -4.56 -7.96 25.46
N ALA A 13 -5.49 -7.44 26.28
CA ALA A 13 -6.85 -7.15 25.84
C ALA A 13 -6.92 -6.08 24.73
N ILE A 14 -6.00 -5.10 24.75
CA ILE A 14 -5.89 -4.09 23.68
C ILE A 14 -5.35 -4.74 22.39
N ASN A 15 -4.35 -5.61 22.49
CA ASN A 15 -3.80 -6.33 21.34
C ASN A 15 -4.82 -7.32 20.72
N GLU A 16 -5.66 -7.96 21.54
CA GLU A 16 -6.76 -8.79 21.06
C GLU A 16 -7.90 -7.97 20.41
N TRP A 17 -8.02 -6.69 20.74
CA TRP A 17 -9.03 -5.79 20.18
C TRP A 17 -8.60 -5.21 18.82
N LEU A 18 -7.32 -4.90 18.65
CA LEU A 18 -6.84 -4.07 17.55
C LEU A 18 -6.79 -4.80 16.19
N PRO A 19 -7.08 -4.11 15.06
CA PRO A 19 -7.20 -4.73 13.74
C PRO A 19 -5.95 -5.48 13.26
N VAL A 20 -4.76 -4.98 13.58
CA VAL A 20 -3.48 -5.56 13.13
C VAL A 20 -3.07 -6.75 14.01
N THR A 21 -3.26 -6.66 15.32
CA THR A 21 -2.69 -7.61 16.29
C THR A 21 -3.66 -8.69 16.77
N SER A 22 -4.97 -8.53 16.56
CA SER A 22 -6.00 -9.43 17.08
C SER A 22 -5.96 -10.87 16.56
N ASN A 23 -5.33 -11.14 15.41
CA ASN A 23 -5.24 -12.50 14.88
C ASN A 23 -3.96 -12.70 14.04
N ARG A 24 -3.13 -13.67 14.45
CA ARG A 24 -1.80 -13.95 13.85
C ARG A 24 -1.68 -15.30 13.14
N ASN A 25 -2.78 -15.79 12.55
CA ASN A 25 -2.82 -17.10 11.88
C ASN A 25 -2.69 -17.03 10.35
N ALA A 26 -2.24 -15.91 9.79
CA ALA A 26 -2.15 -15.75 8.35
C ALA A 26 -1.09 -16.67 7.74
N LYS A 27 -1.38 -17.20 6.55
CA LYS A 27 -0.49 -18.12 5.81
C LYS A 27 0.28 -17.36 4.73
N TRP A 28 1.37 -17.94 4.21
CA TRP A 28 2.21 -17.25 3.21
C TRP A 28 1.45 -16.83 1.93
N TRP A 29 0.41 -17.55 1.54
CA TRP A 29 -0.39 -17.17 0.37
C TRP A 29 -1.40 -16.06 0.68
N TYR A 30 -1.70 -15.82 1.97
CA TYR A 30 -2.50 -14.67 2.39
C TYR A 30 -1.75 -13.38 2.14
N SER A 31 -0.47 -13.34 2.48
CA SER A 31 0.37 -12.18 2.14
C SER A 31 0.45 -11.96 0.63
N ALA A 32 0.48 -13.02 -0.19
CA ALA A 32 0.47 -12.86 -1.65
C ALA A 32 -0.77 -12.10 -2.15
N PHE A 33 -1.99 -12.55 -1.82
CA PHE A 33 -3.19 -11.87 -2.32
C PHE A 33 -3.45 -10.52 -1.63
N HIS A 34 -3.07 -10.35 -0.36
CA HIS A 34 -3.16 -9.06 0.31
C HIS A 34 -2.22 -8.03 -0.35
N ASN A 35 -0.97 -8.41 -0.66
CA ASN A 35 -0.04 -7.54 -1.38
C ASN A 35 -0.51 -7.28 -2.82
N VAL A 36 -1.03 -8.28 -3.54
CA VAL A 36 -1.61 -8.05 -4.89
C VAL A 36 -2.77 -7.08 -4.81
N THR A 37 -3.65 -7.22 -3.82
CA THR A 37 -4.81 -6.33 -3.63
C THR A 37 -4.36 -4.90 -3.30
N ALA A 38 -3.36 -4.76 -2.42
CA ALA A 38 -2.81 -3.46 -2.04
C ALA A 38 -2.10 -2.77 -3.21
N MET A 39 -1.33 -3.53 -4.00
CA MET A 39 -0.52 -2.98 -5.09
C MET A 39 -1.34 -2.76 -6.34
N VAL A 40 -1.99 -3.79 -6.89
CA VAL A 40 -2.70 -3.77 -8.18
C VAL A 40 -4.05 -3.06 -8.04
N GLY A 41 -4.01 -1.77 -7.70
CA GLY A 41 -5.17 -0.92 -7.45
C GLY A 41 -5.61 -0.10 -8.66
N ALA A 42 -6.32 0.99 -8.38
CA ALA A 42 -6.71 2.04 -9.31
C ALA A 42 -5.56 2.53 -10.23
N GLY A 43 -4.32 2.59 -9.71
CA GLY A 43 -3.16 3.09 -10.45
C GLY A 43 -2.89 2.36 -11.77
N VAL A 44 -3.16 1.05 -11.86
CA VAL A 44 -2.93 0.29 -13.10
C VAL A 44 -3.74 0.83 -14.28
N LEU A 45 -4.92 1.38 -14.00
CA LEU A 45 -5.84 1.90 -15.02
C LEU A 45 -5.33 3.20 -15.66
N SER A 46 -4.46 3.94 -14.97
CA SER A 46 -3.88 5.20 -15.47
C SER A 46 -2.51 5.04 -16.10
N LEU A 47 -1.85 3.88 -15.94
CA LEU A 47 -0.50 3.69 -16.49
C LEU A 47 -0.36 4.01 -17.98
N PRO A 48 -1.31 3.67 -18.88
CA PRO A 48 -1.24 4.09 -20.28
C PRO A 48 -1.27 5.61 -20.45
N TYR A 49 -2.02 6.31 -19.60
CA TYR A 49 -2.11 7.75 -19.58
C TYR A 49 -0.83 8.39 -19.05
N ALA A 50 -0.24 7.86 -17.98
CA ALA A 50 1.09 8.26 -17.52
C ALA A 50 2.14 8.11 -18.63
N MET A 51 2.08 7.02 -19.41
CA MET A 51 2.94 6.83 -20.58
C MET A 51 2.71 7.90 -21.67
N SER A 52 1.47 8.37 -21.86
CA SER A 52 1.17 9.46 -22.80
C SER A 52 1.74 10.82 -22.38
N GLN A 53 1.92 11.01 -21.07
CA GLN A 53 2.52 12.21 -20.51
C GLN A 53 4.05 12.17 -20.52
N LEU A 54 4.63 10.98 -20.28
CA LEU A 54 6.08 10.77 -20.19
C LEU A 54 6.74 10.41 -21.53
N GLY A 55 5.96 9.91 -22.49
CA GLY A 55 6.46 9.31 -23.74
C GLY A 55 7.14 7.95 -23.52
N TRP A 56 7.55 7.31 -24.62
CA TRP A 56 8.15 5.97 -24.58
C TRP A 56 9.45 5.91 -23.76
N GLY A 57 10.43 6.78 -24.04
CA GLY A 57 11.75 6.72 -23.40
C GLY A 57 11.69 6.91 -21.88
N PRO A 58 11.30 8.11 -21.40
CA PRO A 58 11.15 8.34 -19.96
C PRO A 58 10.10 7.43 -19.31
N GLY A 59 8.95 7.19 -19.97
CA GLY A 59 7.88 6.35 -19.42
C GLY A 59 8.32 4.92 -19.14
N VAL A 60 8.94 4.23 -20.12
CA VAL A 60 9.47 2.86 -19.92
C VAL A 60 10.53 2.85 -18.82
N THR A 61 11.44 3.84 -18.84
CA THR A 61 12.52 3.94 -17.85
C THR A 61 11.96 4.08 -16.43
N ILE A 62 11.03 5.01 -16.22
CA ILE A 62 10.41 5.25 -14.91
C ILE A 62 9.57 4.06 -14.46
N MET A 63 8.83 3.39 -15.36
CA MET A 63 8.06 2.18 -15.05
C MET A 63 8.94 1.04 -14.53
N LEU A 64 10.04 0.74 -15.23
CA LEU A 64 10.95 -0.34 -14.85
C LEU A 64 11.74 0.01 -13.59
N LEU A 65 12.23 1.25 -13.48
CA LEU A 65 12.92 1.72 -12.28
C LEU A 65 12.00 1.69 -11.05
N SER A 66 10.74 2.13 -11.20
CA SER A 66 9.77 2.10 -10.10
C SER A 66 9.50 0.67 -9.64
N TRP A 67 9.35 -0.29 -10.57
CA TRP A 67 9.19 -1.70 -10.22
C TRP A 67 10.40 -2.26 -9.45
N VAL A 68 11.63 -1.98 -9.89
CA VAL A 68 12.85 -2.44 -9.21
C VAL A 68 13.01 -1.78 -7.83
N VAL A 69 12.84 -0.47 -7.74
CA VAL A 69 12.97 0.29 -6.49
C VAL A 69 11.92 -0.13 -5.48
N THR A 70 10.67 -0.33 -5.92
CA THR A 70 9.58 -0.76 -5.03
C THR A 70 9.80 -2.19 -4.53
N LEU A 71 10.27 -3.10 -5.39
CA LEU A 71 10.65 -4.46 -4.99
C LEU A 71 11.81 -4.47 -3.97
N TYR A 72 12.80 -3.61 -4.18
CA TYR A 72 13.91 -3.47 -3.24
C TYR A 72 13.46 -2.89 -1.90
N THR A 73 12.64 -1.84 -1.93
CA THR A 73 12.17 -1.18 -0.71
C THR A 73 11.20 -2.04 0.11
N ILE A 74 10.34 -2.82 -0.54
CA ILE A 74 9.48 -3.77 0.18
C ILE A 74 10.31 -4.90 0.81
N TRP A 75 11.37 -5.37 0.15
CA TRP A 75 12.32 -6.32 0.74
C TRP A 75 12.94 -5.77 2.04
N GLN A 76 13.37 -4.50 2.00
CA GLN A 76 13.90 -3.83 3.19
C GLN A 76 12.88 -3.82 4.33
N MET A 77 11.61 -3.53 4.07
CA MET A 77 10.55 -3.56 5.10
C MET A 77 10.36 -4.96 5.70
N VAL A 78 10.35 -5.99 4.84
CA VAL A 78 10.19 -7.38 5.28
C VAL A 78 11.31 -7.83 6.23
N GLU A 79 12.56 -7.46 5.93
CA GLU A 79 13.70 -7.75 6.79
C GLU A 79 13.69 -6.91 8.07
N MET A 80 13.27 -5.64 7.99
CA MET A 80 13.24 -4.72 9.13
C MET A 80 12.17 -5.08 10.17
N HIS A 81 11.08 -5.74 9.78
CA HIS A 81 10.00 -6.13 10.69
C HIS A 81 10.50 -6.93 11.91
N GLU A 82 11.55 -7.74 11.74
CA GLU A 82 12.12 -8.62 12.77
C GLU A 82 13.66 -8.48 12.85
N MET A 83 14.19 -7.28 12.57
CA MET A 83 15.64 -7.07 12.57
C MET A 83 16.27 -7.23 13.96
N ILE A 84 15.52 -6.97 15.03
CA ILE A 84 15.98 -7.10 16.41
C ILE A 84 15.47 -8.42 16.99
N PRO A 85 16.34 -9.30 17.52
CA PRO A 85 15.91 -10.53 18.18
C PRO A 85 14.88 -10.24 19.29
N GLY A 86 13.73 -10.90 19.22
CA GLY A 86 12.66 -10.77 20.22
C GLY A 86 11.75 -9.54 20.08
N LYS A 87 11.96 -8.65 19.10
CA LYS A 87 11.07 -7.51 18.85
C LYS A 87 10.54 -7.53 17.42
N ARG A 88 9.21 -7.42 17.30
CA ARG A 88 8.50 -7.21 16.02
C ARG A 88 8.12 -5.74 15.91
N PHE A 89 8.29 -5.18 14.72
CA PHE A 89 7.75 -3.86 14.36
C PHE A 89 6.48 -4.10 13.53
N ASP A 90 5.36 -4.29 14.21
CA ASP A 90 4.09 -4.69 13.58
C ASP A 90 3.42 -3.52 12.84
N ARG A 91 3.88 -2.29 13.10
CA ARG A 91 3.34 -1.07 12.50
C ARG A 91 4.45 -0.20 11.94
N TYR A 92 4.15 0.49 10.84
CA TYR A 92 5.15 1.32 10.19
C TYR A 92 5.69 2.45 11.09
N HIS A 93 4.84 3.05 11.92
CA HIS A 93 5.28 4.10 12.85
C HIS A 93 6.20 3.57 13.96
N GLU A 94 6.09 2.30 14.37
CA GLU A 94 6.97 1.71 15.40
C GLU A 94 8.40 1.56 14.88
N LEU A 95 8.54 1.15 13.61
CA LEU A 95 9.84 1.11 12.93
C LEU A 95 10.40 2.54 12.77
N GLY A 96 9.53 3.50 12.44
CA GLY A 96 9.89 4.92 12.38
C GLY A 96 10.45 5.47 13.69
N GLN A 97 9.79 5.16 14.81
CA GLN A 97 10.22 5.57 16.15
C GLN A 97 11.55 4.93 16.54
N TYR A 98 11.79 3.69 16.10
CA TYR A 98 13.08 3.04 16.32
C TYR A 98 14.21 3.72 15.53
N ALA A 99 13.97 4.02 14.25
CA ALA A 99 14.98 4.64 13.39
C ALA A 99 15.25 6.09 13.79
N PHE A 100 14.22 6.93 13.86
CA PHE A 100 14.37 8.39 14.03
C PHE A 100 14.19 8.89 15.47
N GLY A 101 13.86 8.01 16.41
CA GLY A 101 13.52 8.35 17.80
C GLY A 101 12.01 8.55 18.02
N GLU A 102 11.58 8.50 19.28
CA GLU A 102 10.15 8.37 19.66
C GLU A 102 9.25 9.49 19.12
N LYS A 103 9.70 10.74 19.15
CA LYS A 103 8.90 11.89 18.69
C LYS A 103 9.07 12.13 17.20
N LEU A 104 10.32 12.20 16.72
CA LEU A 104 10.61 12.53 15.33
C LEU A 104 10.10 11.43 14.38
N GLY A 105 10.20 10.16 14.79
CA GLY A 105 9.65 9.03 14.02
C GLY A 105 8.15 9.14 13.80
N LEU A 106 7.37 9.54 14.82
CA LEU A 106 5.93 9.77 14.66
C LEU A 106 5.63 10.93 13.70
N TRP A 107 6.32 12.06 13.85
CA TRP A 107 6.13 13.25 13.01
C TRP A 107 6.49 13.03 11.55
N ILE A 108 7.43 12.14 11.25
CA ILE A 108 7.80 11.80 9.87
C ILE A 108 6.84 10.74 9.29
N ILE A 109 6.58 9.67 10.03
CA ILE A 109 5.89 8.49 9.48
C ILE A 109 4.38 8.61 9.46
N ILE A 110 3.76 9.12 10.53
CA ILE A 110 2.29 9.16 10.61
C ILE A 110 1.68 10.02 9.50
N PRO A 111 2.14 11.26 9.24
CA PRO A 111 1.57 12.07 8.17
C PRO A 111 1.71 11.42 6.80
N GLN A 112 2.85 10.77 6.53
CA GLN A 112 3.09 10.08 5.27
C GLN A 112 2.18 8.85 5.13
N GLN A 113 2.12 7.99 6.15
CA GLN A 113 1.29 6.79 6.17
C GLN A 113 -0.19 7.15 5.96
N LEU A 114 -0.70 8.11 6.74
CA LEU A 114 -2.06 8.62 6.57
C LEU A 114 -2.31 9.17 5.18
N THR A 115 -1.34 9.91 4.63
CA THR A 115 -1.51 10.46 3.28
C THR A 115 -1.68 9.34 2.26
N VAL A 116 -0.88 8.28 2.32
CA VAL A 116 -0.99 7.14 1.39
C VAL A 116 -2.31 6.40 1.60
N ASP A 117 -2.64 6.03 2.83
CA ASP A 117 -3.83 5.20 3.13
C ASP A 117 -5.13 5.94 2.81
N VAL A 118 -5.28 7.16 3.33
CA VAL A 118 -6.50 7.96 3.16
C VAL A 118 -6.68 8.39 1.70
N SER A 119 -5.59 8.74 1.01
CA SER A 119 -5.67 9.09 -0.41
C SER A 119 -6.06 7.89 -1.28
N SER A 120 -5.54 6.70 -0.99
CA SER A 120 -5.89 5.47 -1.70
C SER A 120 -7.38 5.18 -1.55
N ASP A 121 -7.91 5.30 -0.34
CA ASP A 121 -9.34 5.13 -0.05
C ASP A 121 -10.23 6.15 -0.79
N ILE A 122 -9.81 7.42 -0.86
CA ILE A 122 -10.51 8.46 -1.65
C ILE A 122 -10.48 8.13 -3.14
N VAL A 123 -9.32 7.74 -3.67
CA VAL A 123 -9.17 7.37 -5.08
C VAL A 123 -10.06 6.17 -5.40
N TYR A 124 -10.11 5.15 -4.56
CA TYR A 124 -10.95 3.97 -4.76
C TYR A 124 -12.44 4.30 -4.76
N MET A 125 -12.90 5.25 -3.93
CA MET A 125 -14.27 5.76 -3.99
C MET A 125 -14.60 6.37 -5.37
N VAL A 126 -13.67 7.16 -5.92
CA VAL A 126 -13.82 7.74 -7.27
C VAL A 126 -13.77 6.66 -8.34
N THR A 127 -12.80 5.73 -8.29
CA THR A 127 -12.64 4.64 -9.25
C THR A 127 -13.86 3.73 -9.28
N GLY A 128 -14.37 3.31 -8.11
CA GLY A 128 -15.57 2.49 -8.01
C GLY A 128 -16.80 3.19 -8.58
N GLY A 129 -16.99 4.47 -8.27
CA GLY A 129 -18.06 5.28 -8.84
C GLY A 129 -17.95 5.47 -10.35
N GLN A 130 -16.75 5.72 -10.87
CA GLN A 130 -16.50 5.82 -12.32
C GLN A 130 -16.77 4.51 -13.05
N SER A 131 -16.33 3.38 -12.49
CA SER A 131 -16.56 2.07 -13.10
C SER A 131 -18.03 1.66 -13.08
N LEU A 132 -18.76 1.94 -11.99
CA LEU A 132 -20.22 1.74 -11.97
C LEU A 132 -20.93 2.62 -13.01
N LYS A 133 -20.52 3.88 -13.16
CA LYS A 133 -21.06 4.77 -14.18
C LYS A 133 -20.79 4.23 -15.59
N LYS A 134 -19.55 3.85 -15.90
CA LYS A 134 -19.18 3.29 -17.21
C LYS A 134 -19.95 2.00 -17.50
N PHE A 135 -20.14 1.14 -16.51
CA PHE A 135 -20.99 -0.06 -16.64
C PHE A 135 -22.43 0.31 -17.00
N HIS A 136 -23.04 1.23 -16.26
CA HIS A 136 -24.40 1.71 -16.52
C HIS A 136 -24.55 2.25 -17.95
N ASP A 137 -23.63 3.12 -18.36
CA ASP A 137 -23.68 3.78 -19.67
C ASP A 137 -23.51 2.78 -20.84
N LEU A 138 -22.73 1.69 -20.63
CA LEU A 138 -22.54 0.63 -21.62
C LEU A 138 -23.74 -0.33 -21.72
N VAL A 139 -24.36 -0.69 -20.59
CA VAL A 139 -25.45 -1.67 -20.54
C VAL A 139 -26.81 -1.04 -20.84
N CYS A 140 -26.98 0.23 -20.53
CA CYS A 140 -28.21 0.97 -20.80
C CYS A 140 -27.92 2.31 -21.53
N PRO A 141 -27.60 2.27 -22.84
CA PRO A 141 -27.29 3.47 -23.61
C PRO A 141 -28.47 4.45 -23.72
N ASN A 142 -29.71 3.97 -23.56
CA ASN A 142 -30.92 4.79 -23.60
C ASN A 142 -31.41 5.21 -22.20
N CYS A 143 -30.68 4.88 -21.13
CA CYS A 143 -31.04 5.29 -19.78
C CYS A 143 -30.76 6.79 -19.56
N LYS A 144 -31.42 7.36 -18.55
CA LYS A 144 -31.16 8.73 -18.13
C LYS A 144 -29.70 8.87 -17.66
N GLU A 145 -29.04 9.94 -18.09
CA GLU A 145 -27.72 10.28 -17.59
C GLU A 145 -27.75 10.57 -16.09
N ILE A 146 -26.94 9.85 -15.33
CA ILE A 146 -26.79 9.99 -13.89
C ILE A 146 -25.40 10.56 -13.59
N ARG A 147 -25.34 11.54 -12.69
CA ARG A 147 -24.06 12.16 -12.27
C ARG A 147 -23.17 11.13 -11.57
N GLN A 148 -21.86 11.19 -11.82
CA GLN A 148 -20.86 10.32 -11.20
C GLN A 148 -20.94 10.32 -9.66
N THR A 149 -21.30 11.45 -9.05
CA THR A 149 -21.45 11.58 -7.59
C THR A 149 -22.44 10.58 -6.99
N TYR A 150 -23.53 10.23 -7.70
CA TYR A 150 -24.48 9.22 -7.24
C TYR A 150 -23.87 7.82 -7.27
N PHE A 151 -23.08 7.50 -8.30
CA PHE A 151 -22.37 6.22 -8.37
C PHE A 151 -21.28 6.10 -7.29
N ILE A 152 -20.60 7.21 -6.95
CA ILE A 152 -19.66 7.24 -5.81
C ILE A 152 -20.41 6.95 -4.51
N MET A 153 -21.61 7.52 -4.29
CA MET A 153 -22.43 7.20 -3.10
C MET A 153 -22.90 5.75 -3.07
N ILE A 154 -23.32 5.20 -4.21
CA ILE A 154 -23.73 3.79 -4.32
C ILE A 154 -22.54 2.89 -3.97
N PHE A 155 -21.37 3.15 -4.54
CA PHE A 155 -20.14 2.43 -4.22
C PHE A 155 -19.76 2.55 -2.74
N GLY A 156 -19.74 3.79 -2.22
CA GLY A 156 -19.40 4.09 -0.82
C GLY A 156 -20.34 3.44 0.20
N SER A 157 -21.60 3.21 -0.16
CA SER A 157 -22.59 2.57 0.72
C SER A 157 -22.15 1.17 1.19
N VAL A 158 -21.43 0.43 0.35
CA VAL A 158 -20.90 -0.91 0.67
C VAL A 158 -19.87 -0.84 1.80
N HIS A 159 -19.06 0.22 1.83
CA HIS A 159 -18.00 0.40 2.83
C HIS A 159 -18.53 0.71 4.23
N PHE A 160 -19.72 1.29 4.35
CA PHE A 160 -20.36 1.44 5.65
C PHE A 160 -20.69 0.09 6.32
N VAL A 161 -20.85 -0.98 5.55
CA VAL A 161 -21.04 -2.33 6.09
C VAL A 161 -19.70 -3.03 6.29
N LEU A 162 -18.87 -3.06 5.25
CA LEU A 162 -17.62 -3.84 5.26
C LEU A 162 -16.56 -3.29 6.21
N SER A 163 -16.53 -1.97 6.47
CA SER A 163 -15.59 -1.35 7.41
C SER A 163 -15.71 -1.89 8.83
N HIS A 164 -16.81 -2.54 9.19
CA HIS A 164 -17.02 -3.14 10.51
C HIS A 164 -16.39 -4.53 10.67
N LEU A 165 -15.79 -5.11 9.63
CA LEU A 165 -15.01 -6.34 9.74
C LEU A 165 -13.80 -6.11 10.67
N PRO A 166 -13.53 -7.00 11.64
CA PRO A 166 -12.68 -6.64 12.78
C PRO A 166 -11.18 -6.53 12.45
N ASN A 167 -10.67 -7.35 11.52
CA ASN A 167 -9.24 -7.47 11.21
C ASN A 167 -8.96 -8.00 9.79
N PHE A 168 -7.67 -7.99 9.40
CA PHE A 168 -7.18 -8.48 8.11
C PHE A 168 -7.60 -9.92 7.77
N ASN A 169 -7.61 -10.81 8.76
CA ASN A 169 -8.02 -12.20 8.54
C ASN A 169 -9.51 -12.31 8.16
N SER A 170 -10.35 -11.42 8.69
CA SER A 170 -11.79 -11.38 8.37
C SER A 170 -12.08 -10.89 6.96
N ILE A 171 -11.18 -10.10 6.37
CA ILE A 171 -11.27 -9.62 4.98
C ILE A 171 -10.51 -10.50 3.99
N SER A 172 -9.90 -11.62 4.43
CA SER A 172 -9.10 -12.49 3.56
C SER A 172 -9.86 -12.99 2.33
N GLY A 173 -11.12 -13.39 2.49
CA GLY A 173 -11.99 -13.79 1.36
C GLY A 173 -12.27 -12.63 0.39
N VAL A 174 -12.54 -11.44 0.92
CA VAL A 174 -12.77 -10.22 0.13
C VAL A 174 -11.49 -9.83 -0.63
N SER A 175 -10.33 -9.91 0.01
CA SER A 175 -9.03 -9.62 -0.60
C SER A 175 -8.64 -10.65 -1.65
N LEU A 176 -8.92 -11.94 -1.42
CA LEU A 176 -8.71 -12.97 -2.45
C LEU A 176 -9.57 -12.70 -3.70
N ALA A 177 -10.85 -12.40 -3.52
CA ALA A 177 -11.73 -12.02 -4.61
C ALA A 177 -11.18 -10.78 -5.34
N ALA A 178 -10.77 -9.76 -4.59
CA ALA A 178 -10.19 -8.54 -5.16
C ALA A 178 -8.90 -8.80 -5.97
N ALA A 179 -8.01 -9.66 -5.50
CA ALA A 179 -6.79 -10.03 -6.23
C ALA A 179 -7.07 -10.78 -7.54
N VAL A 180 -8.08 -11.67 -7.55
CA VAL A 180 -8.49 -12.38 -8.77
C VAL A 180 -9.13 -11.40 -9.76
N MET A 181 -9.96 -10.47 -9.27
CA MET A 181 -10.59 -9.46 -10.10
C MET A 181 -9.57 -8.47 -10.70
N SER A 182 -8.50 -8.11 -9.97
CA SER A 182 -7.45 -7.24 -10.52
C SER A 182 -6.69 -7.86 -11.66
N LEU A 183 -6.27 -9.11 -11.51
CA LEU A 183 -5.65 -9.85 -12.61
C LEU A 183 -6.60 -9.94 -13.82
N SER A 184 -7.89 -10.15 -13.57
CA SER A 184 -8.91 -10.31 -14.60
C SER A 184 -9.15 -9.00 -15.38
N TYR A 185 -9.42 -7.87 -14.72
CA TYR A 185 -9.64 -6.61 -15.45
C TYR A 185 -8.37 -6.07 -16.10
N SER A 186 -7.19 -6.27 -15.51
CA SER A 186 -5.92 -5.90 -16.14
C SER A 186 -5.70 -6.71 -17.42
N THR A 187 -5.99 -8.01 -17.37
CA THR A 187 -5.93 -8.90 -18.53
C THR A 187 -6.90 -8.48 -19.62
N ILE A 188 -8.13 -8.16 -19.26
CA ILE A 188 -9.11 -7.63 -20.22
C ILE A 188 -8.62 -6.31 -20.82
N ALA A 189 -8.08 -5.39 -20.01
CA ALA A 189 -7.63 -4.09 -20.49
C ALA A 189 -6.52 -4.21 -21.55
N TRP A 190 -5.46 -4.99 -21.28
CA TRP A 190 -4.39 -5.15 -22.27
C TRP A 190 -4.82 -6.05 -23.45
N ALA A 191 -5.58 -7.12 -23.23
CA ALA A 191 -6.04 -7.99 -24.31
C ALA A 191 -7.02 -7.30 -25.25
N ALA A 192 -7.95 -6.49 -24.74
CA ALA A 192 -8.84 -5.67 -25.55
C ALA A 192 -8.05 -4.60 -26.33
N SER A 193 -7.00 -4.05 -25.73
CA SER A 193 -6.08 -3.12 -26.43
C SER A 193 -5.34 -3.80 -27.58
N ILE A 194 -4.86 -5.04 -27.41
CA ILE A 194 -4.29 -5.85 -28.51
C ILE A 194 -5.35 -6.04 -29.61
N GLY A 195 -6.56 -6.48 -29.24
CA GLY A 195 -7.63 -6.78 -30.19
C GLY A 195 -8.10 -5.54 -30.97
N LYS A 196 -8.01 -4.36 -30.36
CA LYS A 196 -8.26 -3.07 -31.02
C LYS A 196 -7.14 -2.67 -31.98
N GLY A 197 -5.91 -3.09 -31.69
CA GLY A 197 -4.72 -2.69 -32.43
C GLY A 197 -4.45 -1.19 -32.36
N VAL A 198 -3.46 -0.75 -33.12
CA VAL A 198 -3.13 0.67 -33.26
C VAL A 198 -4.32 1.42 -33.88
N GLN A 199 -4.86 2.39 -33.15
CA GLN A 199 -5.99 3.18 -33.65
C GLN A 199 -5.57 4.07 -34.84
N PRO A 200 -6.49 4.37 -35.78
CA PRO A 200 -6.22 5.30 -36.87
C PRO A 200 -5.81 6.67 -36.30
N ASN A 201 -4.72 7.24 -36.82
CA ASN A 201 -4.14 8.52 -36.37
C ASN A 201 -3.58 8.52 -34.95
N VAL A 202 -3.08 7.37 -34.46
CA VAL A 202 -2.32 7.34 -33.20
C VAL A 202 -1.15 8.34 -33.27
N ASP A 203 -0.98 9.12 -32.22
CA ASP A 203 0.17 10.01 -32.06
C ASP A 203 0.88 9.68 -30.75
N TYR A 204 2.21 9.55 -30.83
CA TYR A 204 3.09 9.27 -29.70
C TYR A 204 3.91 10.49 -29.28
N SER A 205 3.58 11.67 -29.82
CA SER A 205 4.08 12.94 -29.33
C SER A 205 3.52 13.22 -27.94
N TYR A 206 4.22 14.08 -27.19
CA TYR A 206 3.77 14.50 -25.86
C TYR A 206 2.38 15.14 -25.93
N LYS A 207 1.54 14.81 -24.95
CA LYS A 207 0.15 15.29 -24.87
C LYS A 207 0.06 16.82 -24.90
N SER A 208 0.92 17.52 -24.16
CA SER A 208 1.04 18.98 -24.24
C SER A 208 2.01 19.44 -25.33
N THR A 209 1.61 20.47 -26.09
CA THR A 209 2.46 21.12 -27.10
C THR A 209 3.35 22.22 -26.52
N SER A 210 2.88 22.92 -25.47
CA SER A 210 3.62 24.00 -24.81
C SER A 210 4.72 23.47 -23.89
N ASN A 211 5.82 24.22 -23.76
CA ASN A 211 6.92 23.83 -22.85
C ASN A 211 6.47 23.70 -21.39
N PRO A 212 5.67 24.64 -20.81
CA PRO A 212 5.16 24.47 -19.45
C PRO A 212 4.25 23.25 -19.32
N GLY A 213 3.37 23.01 -20.30
CA GLY A 213 2.47 21.86 -20.29
C GLY A 213 3.22 20.53 -20.28
N LYS A 214 4.29 20.40 -21.08
CA LYS A 214 5.15 19.20 -21.07
C LYS A 214 5.79 18.93 -19.71
N VAL A 215 6.20 19.98 -18.99
CA VAL A 215 6.77 19.84 -17.64
C VAL A 215 5.70 19.37 -16.65
N PHE A 216 4.51 19.97 -16.69
CA PHE A 216 3.42 19.56 -15.81
C PHE A 216 2.94 18.13 -16.11
N ASP A 217 2.81 17.75 -17.37
CA ASP A 217 2.50 16.38 -17.78
C ASP A 217 3.55 15.41 -17.28
N PHE A 218 4.84 15.74 -17.43
CA PHE A 218 5.92 14.89 -16.94
C PHE A 218 5.84 14.67 -15.41
N LEU A 219 5.61 15.73 -14.64
CA LEU A 219 5.45 15.64 -13.18
C LEU A 219 4.16 14.88 -12.78
N ALA A 220 3.07 15.07 -13.52
CA ALA A 220 1.83 14.34 -13.33
C ALA A 220 2.03 12.84 -13.56
N GLY A 221 2.63 12.46 -14.69
CA GLY A 221 2.92 11.06 -15.01
C GLY A 221 3.87 10.39 -14.02
N LEU A 222 4.85 11.12 -13.47
CA LEU A 222 5.66 10.65 -12.34
C LEU A 222 4.81 10.34 -11.11
N GLY A 223 3.88 11.24 -10.77
CA GLY A 223 2.93 11.05 -9.69
C GLY A 223 2.05 9.81 -9.93
N GLU A 224 1.48 9.65 -11.11
CA GLU A 224 0.63 8.51 -11.44
C GLU A 224 1.37 7.17 -11.31
N ILE A 225 2.59 7.06 -11.83
CA ILE A 225 3.40 5.84 -11.66
C ILE A 225 3.75 5.62 -10.19
N ALA A 226 4.13 6.68 -9.46
CA ALA A 226 4.44 6.58 -8.04
C ALA A 226 3.24 6.10 -7.22
N PHE A 227 2.03 6.58 -7.52
CA PHE A 227 0.78 6.13 -6.89
C PHE A 227 0.50 4.66 -7.22
N ALA A 228 0.68 4.23 -8.46
CA ALA A 228 0.44 2.85 -8.87
C ALA A 228 1.28 1.83 -8.09
N TYR A 229 2.46 2.22 -7.59
CA TYR A 229 3.34 1.37 -6.78
C TYR A 229 3.29 1.66 -5.27
N ALA A 230 2.38 2.52 -4.79
CA ALA A 230 2.36 3.00 -3.39
C ALA A 230 1.92 1.94 -2.35
N GLY A 231 1.38 0.79 -2.76
CA GLY A 231 0.79 -0.21 -1.84
C GLY A 231 1.75 -0.98 -0.93
N HIS A 232 3.04 -0.68 -0.96
CA HIS A 232 4.04 -1.32 -0.08
C HIS A 232 3.98 -0.83 1.38
N ASN A 233 3.28 0.26 1.69
CA ASN A 233 3.23 0.89 3.01
C ASN A 233 2.37 0.13 4.04
N VAL A 234 1.59 -0.86 3.59
CA VAL A 234 0.80 -1.76 4.45
C VAL A 234 1.50 -3.11 4.69
N VAL A 235 2.72 -3.29 4.18
CA VAL A 235 3.44 -4.57 4.21
C VAL A 235 3.74 -5.03 5.64
N LEU A 236 4.07 -4.10 6.54
CA LEU A 236 4.40 -4.44 7.93
C LEU A 236 3.16 -4.92 8.67
N GLU A 237 2.04 -4.23 8.49
CA GLU A 237 0.76 -4.59 9.08
C GLU A 237 0.25 -5.93 8.52
N ILE A 238 0.45 -6.22 7.23
CA ILE A 238 0.19 -7.55 6.66
C ILE A 238 1.12 -8.60 7.31
N GLN A 239 2.40 -8.29 7.47
CA GLN A 239 3.38 -9.22 8.02
C GLN A 239 3.11 -9.53 9.50
N ALA A 240 2.61 -8.56 10.25
CA ALA A 240 2.22 -8.68 11.66
C ALA A 240 1.17 -9.79 11.87
N THR A 241 0.29 -10.01 10.89
CA THR A 241 -0.75 -11.06 10.94
C THR A 241 -0.22 -12.48 10.76
N MET A 242 1.05 -12.65 10.40
CA MET A 242 1.67 -13.97 10.29
C MET A 242 2.26 -14.44 11.61
N PRO A 243 2.24 -15.76 11.86
CA PRO A 243 2.91 -16.34 13.00
C PRO A 243 4.42 -16.20 12.84
N SER A 244 5.12 -16.00 13.95
CA SER A 244 6.57 -15.85 14.01
C SER A 244 7.11 -16.51 15.26
N THR A 245 8.19 -17.29 15.11
CA THR A 245 9.00 -17.81 16.22
C THR A 245 10.48 -17.52 15.96
N PRO A 246 11.36 -17.55 16.98
CA PRO A 246 12.79 -17.33 16.78
C PRO A 246 13.42 -18.26 15.72
N GLU A 247 12.92 -19.50 15.60
CA GLU A 247 13.38 -20.50 14.63
C GLU A 247 12.71 -20.36 13.26
N LYS A 248 11.51 -19.77 13.21
CA LYS A 248 10.70 -19.59 12.00
C LYS A 248 10.17 -18.15 11.92
N PRO A 249 11.03 -17.19 11.56
CA PRO A 249 10.64 -15.78 11.48
C PRO A 249 9.63 -15.55 10.36
N SER A 250 8.75 -14.56 10.55
CA SER A 250 7.66 -14.24 9.60
C SER A 250 8.19 -13.75 8.24
N LYS A 251 9.43 -13.22 8.21
CA LYS A 251 10.06 -12.66 7.01
C LYS A 251 10.20 -13.67 5.85
N GLY A 252 10.43 -14.95 6.14
CA GLY A 252 10.56 -15.98 5.11
C GLY A 252 9.24 -16.23 4.35
N PRO A 253 8.16 -16.62 5.05
CA PRO A 253 6.81 -16.70 4.48
C PRO A 253 6.35 -15.39 3.82
N MET A 254 6.64 -14.24 4.43
CA MET A 254 6.30 -12.92 3.87
C MET A 254 6.94 -12.72 2.50
N TRP A 255 8.26 -12.89 2.43
CA TRP A 255 9.05 -12.65 1.23
C TRP A 255 8.61 -13.54 0.07
N LYS A 256 8.25 -14.80 0.36
CA LYS A 256 7.66 -15.70 -0.63
C LYS A 256 6.37 -15.13 -1.22
N GLY A 257 5.47 -14.59 -0.38
CA GLY A 257 4.24 -13.97 -0.84
C GLY A 257 4.48 -12.67 -1.63
N VAL A 258 5.43 -11.85 -1.20
CA VAL A 258 5.84 -10.61 -1.88
C VAL A 258 6.39 -10.89 -3.29
N ILE A 259 7.26 -11.88 -3.45
CA ILE A 259 7.78 -12.25 -4.78
C ILE A 259 6.63 -12.64 -5.73
N VAL A 260 5.71 -13.48 -5.27
CA VAL A 260 4.54 -13.88 -6.08
C VAL A 260 3.69 -12.65 -6.44
N ALA A 261 3.44 -11.76 -5.48
CA ALA A 261 2.68 -10.53 -5.72
C ALA A 261 3.36 -9.62 -6.75
N TYR A 262 4.67 -9.41 -6.67
CA TYR A 262 5.40 -8.55 -7.60
C TYR A 262 5.49 -9.10 -9.02
N LEU A 263 5.52 -10.42 -9.18
CA LEU A 263 5.39 -11.06 -10.49
C LEU A 263 4.00 -10.80 -11.09
N ILE A 264 2.94 -10.91 -10.29
CA ILE A 264 1.57 -10.60 -10.72
C ILE A 264 1.44 -9.11 -11.06
N VAL A 265 2.00 -8.22 -10.23
CA VAL A 265 2.03 -6.77 -10.50
C VAL A 265 2.70 -6.50 -11.85
N ALA A 266 3.86 -7.12 -12.14
CA ALA A 266 4.54 -6.93 -13.42
C ALA A 266 3.67 -7.38 -14.61
N ILE A 267 2.99 -8.53 -14.48
CA ILE A 267 2.07 -9.07 -15.50
C ILE A 267 0.84 -8.17 -15.69
N CYS A 268 0.36 -7.50 -14.65
CA CYS A 268 -0.76 -6.56 -14.77
C CYS A 268 -0.30 -5.20 -15.32
N TYR A 269 0.83 -4.68 -14.85
CA TYR A 269 1.21 -3.27 -15.03
C TYR A 269 1.89 -3.03 -16.36
N LEU A 270 2.92 -3.82 -16.68
CA LEU A 270 3.74 -3.59 -17.87
C LEU A 270 2.92 -3.78 -19.16
N PRO A 271 2.12 -4.87 -19.31
CA PRO A 271 1.28 -5.02 -20.50
C PRO A 271 0.21 -3.95 -20.59
N VAL A 272 -0.48 -3.59 -19.50
CA VAL A 272 -1.49 -2.52 -19.54
C VAL A 272 -0.85 -1.21 -19.97
N ALA A 273 0.25 -0.80 -19.35
CA ALA A 273 0.96 0.43 -19.66
C ALA A 273 1.44 0.48 -21.12
N PHE A 274 2.19 -0.54 -21.56
CA PHE A 274 2.85 -0.53 -22.86
C PHE A 274 1.88 -0.80 -24.01
N ILE A 275 0.99 -1.78 -23.86
CA ILE A 275 0.04 -2.14 -24.92
C ILE A 275 -1.07 -1.10 -24.99
N GLY A 276 -1.55 -0.60 -23.85
CA GLY A 276 -2.53 0.49 -23.81
C GLY A 276 -1.98 1.76 -24.49
N TYR A 277 -0.75 2.15 -24.16
CA TYR A 277 -0.13 3.31 -24.81
C TYR A 277 0.18 3.06 -26.29
N TRP A 278 0.61 1.85 -26.66
CA TRP A 278 0.79 1.45 -28.06
C TRP A 278 -0.51 1.46 -28.88
N ALA A 279 -1.65 1.10 -28.28
CA ALA A 279 -2.91 1.09 -29.01
C ALA A 279 -3.47 2.52 -29.23
N PHE A 280 -3.34 3.39 -28.22
CA PHE A 280 -4.07 4.67 -28.15
C PHE A 280 -3.20 5.94 -28.18
N GLY A 281 -1.89 5.84 -27.95
CA GLY A 281 -0.97 6.98 -27.93
C GLY A 281 -1.42 8.07 -26.96
N ASN A 282 -1.30 9.34 -27.37
CA ASN A 282 -1.67 10.51 -26.56
C ASN A 282 -3.18 10.75 -26.41
N SER A 283 -4.01 10.00 -27.14
CA SER A 283 -5.48 10.07 -27.09
C SER A 283 -6.10 9.26 -25.95
N VAL A 284 -5.31 8.45 -25.25
CA VAL A 284 -5.80 7.64 -24.12
C VAL A 284 -6.34 8.56 -23.01
N ASN A 285 -7.47 8.15 -22.41
CA ASN A 285 -8.04 8.78 -21.22
C ASN A 285 -7.24 8.40 -19.96
N ASP A 286 -7.42 9.17 -18.90
CA ASP A 286 -6.80 8.93 -17.59
C ASP A 286 -7.12 7.55 -17.00
N ASN A 287 -8.24 6.95 -17.38
CA ASN A 287 -8.57 5.56 -17.12
C ASN A 287 -8.77 4.81 -18.44
N ILE A 288 -7.94 3.78 -18.69
CA ILE A 288 -7.97 2.98 -19.93
C ILE A 288 -9.33 2.33 -20.21
N LEU A 289 -10.11 1.98 -19.19
CA LEU A 289 -11.45 1.41 -19.36
C LEU A 289 -12.49 2.45 -19.81
N LEU A 290 -12.19 3.75 -19.70
CA LEU A 290 -13.00 4.79 -20.31
C LEU A 290 -12.73 4.92 -21.81
N THR A 291 -11.48 4.68 -22.23
CA THR A 291 -11.05 4.66 -23.65
C THR A 291 -11.60 3.44 -24.40
N LEU A 292 -11.72 2.30 -23.72
CA LEU A 292 -12.27 1.09 -24.31
C LEU A 292 -13.82 1.12 -24.33
N GLU A 293 -14.40 0.78 -25.47
CA GLU A 293 -15.87 0.72 -25.65
C GLU A 293 -16.38 -0.57 -26.28
N ASN A 294 -15.51 -1.29 -26.99
CA ASN A 294 -15.87 -2.47 -27.77
C ASN A 294 -14.86 -3.60 -27.56
N PRO A 295 -15.31 -4.86 -27.37
CA PRO A 295 -16.71 -5.30 -27.29
C PRO A 295 -17.38 -4.92 -25.95
N THR A 296 -18.58 -4.34 -26.01
CA THR A 296 -19.29 -3.71 -24.88
C THR A 296 -19.43 -4.62 -23.65
N GLY A 297 -19.83 -5.89 -23.84
CA GLY A 297 -20.03 -6.82 -22.74
C GLY A 297 -18.73 -7.13 -21.96
N LEU A 298 -17.60 -7.21 -22.66
CA LEU A 298 -16.30 -7.46 -22.05
C LEU A 298 -15.84 -6.26 -21.22
N ILE A 299 -16.01 -5.04 -21.74
CA ILE A 299 -15.65 -3.81 -21.03
C ILE A 299 -16.59 -3.53 -19.86
N ALA A 300 -17.88 -3.80 -20.00
CA ALA A 300 -18.84 -3.75 -18.90
C ALA A 300 -18.43 -4.70 -17.77
N THR A 301 -18.07 -5.94 -18.12
CA THR A 301 -17.57 -6.94 -17.15
C THR A 301 -16.29 -6.47 -16.46
N ALA A 302 -15.33 -5.91 -17.20
CA ALA A 302 -14.10 -5.36 -16.61
C ALA A 302 -14.38 -4.25 -15.59
N ASN A 303 -15.36 -3.39 -15.84
CA ASN A 303 -15.75 -2.34 -14.89
C ASN A 303 -16.36 -2.92 -13.59
N ILE A 304 -17.15 -3.99 -13.68
CA ILE A 304 -17.63 -4.69 -12.48
C ILE A 304 -16.48 -5.36 -11.71
N PHE A 305 -15.51 -5.95 -12.43
CA PHE A 305 -14.31 -6.49 -11.79
C PHE A 305 -13.50 -5.41 -11.06
N VAL A 306 -13.36 -4.21 -11.65
CA VAL A 306 -12.76 -3.06 -10.96
C VAL A 306 -13.52 -2.74 -9.68
N VAL A 307 -14.86 -2.66 -9.72
CA VAL A 307 -15.69 -2.39 -8.54
C VAL A 307 -15.44 -3.40 -7.42
N ILE A 308 -15.46 -4.70 -7.74
CA ILE A 308 -15.20 -5.76 -6.74
C ILE A 308 -13.78 -5.66 -6.19
N HIS A 309 -12.80 -5.39 -7.06
CA HIS A 309 -11.42 -5.23 -6.66
C HIS A 309 -11.25 -4.05 -5.68
N VAL A 310 -11.70 -2.85 -6.07
CA VAL A 310 -11.51 -1.65 -5.24
C VAL A 310 -12.30 -1.70 -3.93
N ILE A 311 -13.36 -2.52 -3.85
CA ILE A 311 -14.02 -2.82 -2.57
C ILE A 311 -13.03 -3.47 -1.59
N GLY A 312 -12.29 -4.48 -2.05
CA GLY A 312 -11.29 -5.17 -1.23
C GLY A 312 -10.08 -4.30 -0.93
N SER A 313 -9.60 -3.55 -1.92
CA SER A 313 -8.44 -2.65 -1.75
C SER A 313 -8.71 -1.56 -0.73
N TYR A 314 -9.89 -0.94 -0.75
CA TYR A 314 -10.28 0.01 0.31
C TYR A 314 -10.22 -0.63 1.70
N GLN A 315 -10.67 -1.89 1.87
CA GLN A 315 -10.57 -2.52 3.20
C GLN A 315 -9.11 -2.74 3.62
N ILE A 316 -8.19 -3.01 2.70
CA ILE A 316 -6.78 -3.21 3.02
C ILE A 316 -6.13 -1.92 3.52
N PHE A 317 -6.38 -0.79 2.85
CA PHE A 317 -5.81 0.52 3.24
C PHE A 317 -6.53 1.17 4.43
N ALA A 318 -7.83 0.91 4.62
CA ALA A 318 -8.56 1.42 5.77
C ALA A 318 -8.15 0.74 7.10
N MET A 319 -7.67 -0.51 7.08
CA MET A 319 -7.34 -1.26 8.30
C MET A 319 -6.21 -0.63 9.14
N PRO A 320 -5.06 -0.21 8.58
CA PRO A 320 -4.04 0.55 9.33
C PRO A 320 -4.57 1.87 9.90
N VAL A 321 -5.43 2.58 9.16
CA VAL A 321 -6.05 3.82 9.64
C VAL A 321 -6.98 3.55 10.83
N PHE A 322 -7.81 2.52 10.73
CA PHE A 322 -8.66 2.07 11.84
C PHE A 322 -7.84 1.65 13.04
N ASP A 323 -6.76 0.91 12.84
CA ASP A 323 -5.85 0.49 13.91
C ASP A 323 -5.23 1.69 14.62
N MET A 324 -4.77 2.69 13.88
CA MET A 324 -4.18 3.90 14.45
C MET A 324 -5.21 4.78 15.17
N MET A 325 -6.39 4.99 14.57
CA MET A 325 -7.48 5.74 15.20
C MET A 325 -7.96 5.05 16.49
N GLU A 326 -8.24 3.74 16.45
CA GLU A 326 -8.65 2.95 17.61
C GLU A 326 -7.55 2.90 18.67
N SER A 327 -6.28 2.76 18.28
CA SER A 327 -5.13 2.81 19.20
C SER A 327 -5.07 4.14 19.93
N TYR A 328 -5.17 5.26 19.23
CA TYR A 328 -5.14 6.58 19.84
C TYR A 328 -6.31 6.79 20.82
N MET A 329 -7.54 6.43 20.41
CA MET A 329 -8.72 6.54 21.26
C MET A 329 -8.64 5.68 22.54
N VAL A 330 -8.11 4.46 22.44
CA VAL A 330 -8.05 3.51 23.57
C VAL A 330 -6.84 3.74 24.47
N LYS A 331 -5.66 4.02 23.90
CA LYS A 331 -4.41 4.20 24.65
C LYS A 331 -4.27 5.61 25.21
N GLU A 332 -4.41 6.63 24.37
CA GLU A 332 -4.18 8.03 24.74
C GLU A 332 -5.44 8.66 25.36
N LEU A 333 -6.60 8.55 24.71
CA LEU A 333 -7.86 9.12 25.21
C LEU A 333 -8.56 8.24 26.26
N ARG A 334 -8.02 7.04 26.53
CA ARG A 334 -8.51 6.07 27.53
C ARG A 334 -9.98 5.68 27.36
N PHE A 335 -10.49 5.69 26.12
CA PHE A 335 -11.83 5.18 25.84
C PHE A 335 -11.90 3.65 26.02
N ARG A 336 -13.07 3.16 26.43
CA ARG A 336 -13.29 1.72 26.59
C ARG A 336 -13.40 1.05 25.21
N PRO A 337 -12.62 -0.01 24.93
CA PRO A 337 -12.76 -0.77 23.69
C PRO A 337 -14.16 -1.41 23.67
N CYS A 338 -15.01 -0.97 22.76
CA CYS A 338 -16.38 -1.48 22.63
C CYS A 338 -16.89 -1.32 21.20
N LEU A 339 -17.93 -2.08 20.85
CA LEU A 339 -18.52 -2.07 19.51
C LEU A 339 -18.97 -0.66 19.09
N ARG A 340 -19.54 0.13 20.01
CA ARG A 340 -19.96 1.51 19.71
C ARG A 340 -18.81 2.40 19.25
N LEU A 341 -17.64 2.29 19.87
CA LEU A 341 -16.45 3.05 19.48
C LEU A 341 -16.06 2.71 18.03
N ARG A 342 -15.99 1.41 17.72
CA ARG A 342 -15.66 0.90 16.38
C ARG A 342 -16.68 1.29 15.33
N LEU A 343 -17.97 1.22 15.64
CA LEU A 343 -19.03 1.64 14.72
C LEU A 343 -18.87 3.13 14.40
N ILE A 344 -18.82 3.99 15.41
CA ILE A 344 -18.76 5.44 15.21
C ILE A 344 -17.48 5.85 14.48
N SER A 345 -16.31 5.40 14.94
CA SER A 345 -15.03 5.83 14.37
C SER A 345 -14.86 5.44 12.90
N ARG A 346 -15.22 4.19 12.56
CA ARG A 346 -15.07 3.68 11.19
C ARG A 346 -16.13 4.23 10.25
N THR A 347 -17.38 4.39 10.71
CA THR A 347 -18.44 5.05 9.92
C THR A 347 -18.07 6.50 9.61
N LEU A 348 -17.53 7.25 10.58
CA LEU A 348 -17.08 8.63 10.35
C LEU A 348 -15.93 8.70 9.34
N TYR A 349 -14.99 7.75 9.40
CA TYR A 349 -13.90 7.66 8.42
C TYR A 349 -14.42 7.40 7.00
N VAL A 350 -15.31 6.41 6.83
CA VAL A 350 -15.90 6.10 5.51
C VAL A 350 -16.68 7.30 4.96
N ALA A 351 -17.46 7.97 5.81
CA ALA A 351 -18.18 9.18 5.44
C ALA A 351 -17.22 10.30 5.01
N PHE A 352 -16.12 10.49 5.72
CA PHE A 352 -15.09 11.48 5.39
C PHE A 352 -14.47 11.22 4.00
N THR A 353 -14.00 9.99 3.73
CA THR A 353 -13.41 9.66 2.42
C THR A 353 -14.42 9.79 1.29
N MET A 354 -15.69 9.43 1.54
CA MET A 354 -16.77 9.55 0.56
C MET A 354 -17.08 11.02 0.24
N VAL A 355 -17.15 11.90 1.25
CA VAL A 355 -17.39 13.33 1.04
C VAL A 355 -16.29 13.95 0.18
N ILE A 356 -15.02 13.65 0.46
CA ILE A 356 -13.90 14.16 -0.34
C ILE A 356 -13.97 13.63 -1.79
N ALA A 357 -14.26 12.34 -1.97
CA ALA A 357 -14.41 11.75 -3.30
C ALA A 357 -15.55 12.38 -4.12
N ILE A 358 -16.65 12.77 -3.47
CA ILE A 358 -17.77 13.48 -4.10
C ILE A 358 -17.35 14.92 -4.49
N CYS A 359 -16.59 15.60 -3.64
CA CYS A 359 -16.14 16.98 -3.88
C CYS A 359 -15.08 17.07 -5.00
N PHE A 360 -14.19 16.07 -5.12
CA PHE A 360 -13.08 16.07 -6.07
C PHE A 360 -13.03 14.79 -6.92
N PRO A 361 -14.01 14.54 -7.81
CA PRO A 361 -14.13 13.27 -8.54
C PRO A 361 -13.18 13.16 -9.76
N PHE A 362 -11.96 13.69 -9.67
CA PHE A 362 -10.98 13.77 -10.77
C PHE A 362 -9.94 12.67 -10.67
N PHE A 363 -10.16 11.55 -11.36
CA PHE A 363 -9.31 10.36 -11.26
C PHE A 363 -7.82 10.65 -11.54
N GLY A 364 -7.43 11.04 -12.76
CA GLY A 364 -6.02 11.29 -13.08
C GLY A 364 -5.37 12.38 -12.21
N GLY A 365 -6.13 13.43 -11.89
CA GLY A 365 -5.68 14.52 -11.02
C GLY A 365 -5.36 14.06 -9.59
N LEU A 366 -6.21 13.22 -8.99
CA LEU A 366 -5.98 12.66 -7.66
C LEU A 366 -4.77 11.72 -7.65
N LEU A 367 -4.64 10.84 -8.65
CA LEU A 367 -3.49 9.93 -8.77
C LEU A 367 -2.18 10.71 -8.89
N SER A 368 -2.13 11.70 -9.77
CA SER A 368 -0.97 12.58 -9.95
C SER A 368 -0.61 13.32 -8.65
N PHE A 369 -1.60 13.94 -8.01
CA PHE A 369 -1.39 14.74 -6.79
C PHE A 369 -0.92 13.88 -5.61
N PHE A 370 -1.67 12.83 -5.28
CA PHE A 370 -1.33 11.98 -4.14
C PHE A 370 -0.07 11.16 -4.40
N GLY A 371 0.11 10.66 -5.61
CA GLY A 371 1.33 9.97 -6.03
C GLY A 371 2.58 10.85 -5.90
N GLY A 372 2.50 12.13 -6.28
CA GLY A 372 3.59 13.08 -6.07
C GLY A 372 3.95 13.25 -4.59
N VAL A 373 2.96 13.22 -3.68
CA VAL A 373 3.21 13.20 -2.23
C VAL A 373 3.82 11.87 -1.77
N CYS A 374 3.40 10.75 -2.38
CA CYS A 374 3.90 9.39 -2.09
C CYS A 374 5.37 9.19 -2.48
N ILE A 375 5.93 9.94 -3.44
CA ILE A 375 7.35 9.83 -3.83
C ILE A 375 8.28 9.99 -2.60
N ARG A 376 7.87 10.79 -1.61
CA ARG A 376 8.62 10.96 -0.36
C ARG A 376 8.71 9.67 0.46
N SER A 377 7.74 8.75 0.36
CA SER A 377 7.77 7.45 1.04
C SER A 377 9.01 6.64 0.66
N TYR A 378 9.39 6.64 -0.63
CA TYR A 378 10.56 5.90 -1.11
C TYR A 378 11.87 6.37 -0.46
N ILE A 379 12.03 7.69 -0.33
CA ILE A 379 13.22 8.32 0.25
C ILE A 379 13.28 8.07 1.76
N ILE A 380 12.15 8.26 2.45
CA ILE A 380 12.05 8.04 3.90
C ILE A 380 12.39 6.59 4.24
N LEU A 381 11.88 5.63 3.46
CA LEU A 381 12.08 4.22 3.71
C LEU A 381 13.55 3.78 3.54
N SER A 382 14.21 4.23 2.48
CA SER A 382 15.65 3.96 2.30
C SER A 382 16.49 4.56 3.44
N SER A 383 16.12 5.77 3.88
CA SER A 383 16.76 6.43 5.03
C SER A 383 16.52 5.68 6.35
N MET A 384 15.30 5.18 6.57
CA MET A 384 14.94 4.35 7.72
C MET A 384 15.78 3.08 7.77
N HIS A 385 15.93 2.40 6.63
CA HIS A 385 16.72 1.17 6.55
C HIS A 385 18.17 1.42 6.97
N HIS A 386 18.81 2.41 6.37
CA HIS A 386 20.20 2.74 6.69
C HIS A 386 20.38 3.09 8.18
N LEU A 387 19.47 3.89 8.74
CA LEU A 387 19.55 4.32 10.13
C LEU A 387 19.25 3.17 11.11
N ALA A 388 18.23 2.36 10.85
CA ALA A 388 17.86 1.24 11.70
C ALA A 388 18.97 0.18 11.76
N TYR A 389 19.60 -0.13 10.64
CA TYR A 389 20.72 -1.08 10.60
C TYR A 389 21.95 -0.54 11.33
N ASN A 390 22.27 0.74 11.18
CA ASN A 390 23.37 1.37 11.91
C ASN A 390 23.13 1.37 13.43
N LEU A 391 21.89 1.61 13.87
CA LEU A 391 21.54 1.52 15.29
C LEU A 391 21.67 0.08 15.82
N GLN A 392 21.29 -0.91 15.01
CA GLN A 392 21.45 -2.31 15.38
C GLN A 392 22.94 -2.70 15.50
N THR A 393 23.77 -2.33 14.54
CA THR A 393 25.21 -2.64 14.57
C THR A 393 25.87 -1.97 15.77
N GLN A 394 25.56 -0.70 16.07
CA GLN A 394 26.05 -0.02 17.26
C GLN A 394 25.65 -0.74 18.56
N LYS A 395 24.39 -1.16 18.70
CA LYS A 395 23.93 -1.92 19.88
C LYS A 395 24.64 -3.27 20.03
N ILE A 396 24.87 -3.98 18.92
CA ILE A 396 25.61 -5.25 18.93
C ILE A 396 27.06 -5.01 19.38
N GLN A 397 27.72 -3.97 18.86
CA GLN A 397 29.08 -3.60 19.25
C GLN A 397 29.16 -3.24 20.74
N LEU A 398 28.25 -2.41 21.24
CA LEU A 398 28.16 -2.07 22.67
C LEU A 398 27.96 -3.31 23.55
N ASN A 399 27.06 -4.21 23.16
CA ASN A 399 26.84 -5.45 23.90
C ASN A 399 28.05 -6.39 23.88
N LEU A 400 28.80 -6.44 22.77
CA LEU A 400 30.05 -7.19 22.66
C LEU A 400 31.13 -6.58 23.56
N VAL A 401 31.31 -5.26 23.54
CA VAL A 401 32.26 -4.55 24.42
C VAL A 401 31.90 -4.80 25.88
N HIS A 402 30.63 -4.67 26.28
CA HIS A 402 30.21 -4.92 27.66
C HIS A 402 30.42 -6.39 28.08
N LYS A 403 30.18 -7.36 27.18
CA LYS A 403 30.48 -8.78 27.44
C LYS A 403 31.97 -9.06 27.54
N LEU A 404 32.79 -8.40 26.72
CA LEU A 404 34.25 -8.50 26.77
C LEU A 404 34.82 -7.84 28.04
N ASP A 405 34.30 -6.69 28.44
CA ASP A 405 34.69 -6.01 29.70
C ASP A 405 34.28 -6.81 30.94
N MET A 406 33.11 -7.45 30.94
CA MET A 406 32.72 -8.40 31.99
C MET A 406 33.63 -9.64 32.03
N HIS A 407 34.13 -10.10 30.88
CA HIS A 407 35.14 -11.16 30.82
C HIS A 407 36.52 -10.68 31.30
N CYS A 408 36.91 -9.44 31.02
CA CYS A 408 38.16 -8.85 31.50
C CYS A 408 38.13 -8.58 33.01
N THR A 409 37.01 -8.14 33.57
CA THR A 409 36.85 -7.95 35.02
C THR A 409 36.76 -9.27 35.79
N GLY A 410 36.34 -10.37 35.14
CA GLY A 410 36.38 -11.72 35.70
C GLY A 410 37.77 -12.39 35.70
N CYS A 411 38.77 -11.81 35.05
CA CYS A 411 40.16 -12.33 35.02
C CYS A 411 41.10 -11.65 36.03
N ILE A 412 40.63 -10.67 36.82
CA ILE A 412 41.43 -9.96 37.83
C ILE A 412 40.95 -10.38 39.23
N THR A 413 40.91 -11.68 39.50
CA THR A 413 40.82 -12.22 40.86
C THR A 413 41.59 -13.53 40.95
N ASP A 414 42.88 -13.50 40.61
CA ASP A 414 43.81 -14.44 41.23
C ASP A 414 45.14 -13.74 41.50
N GLY A 415 45.51 -13.74 42.76
CA GLY A 415 46.58 -12.90 43.30
C GLY A 415 47.96 -13.37 42.86
N SER A 416 48.67 -12.52 42.15
CA SER A 416 50.13 -12.46 42.26
C SER A 416 50.61 -11.05 41.92
N ILE A 417 50.85 -10.27 42.98
CA ILE A 417 51.65 -9.06 42.93
C ILE A 417 53.08 -9.48 42.56
N THR A 418 53.53 -9.16 41.35
CA THR A 418 54.95 -9.18 41.02
C THR A 418 55.41 -7.78 40.61
N HIS A 419 56.31 -7.28 41.43
CA HIS A 419 57.07 -6.04 41.31
C HIS A 419 57.46 -5.66 39.87
N TRP A 420 57.23 -4.40 39.52
CA TRP A 420 58.10 -3.66 38.60
C TRP A 420 58.92 -2.65 39.41
N ARG A 421 60.25 -2.81 39.38
CA ARG A 421 61.21 -1.89 39.99
C ARG A 421 61.26 -0.57 39.21
N THR A 422 61.53 0.49 39.99
CA THR A 422 61.89 1.89 39.68
C THR A 422 62.40 2.21 38.29
#